data_AF-A0A5C1AUX8-F1
#
_entry.id   AF-A0A5C1AUX8-F1
#
_cell.length_a   1.000
_cell.length_b   1.000
_cell.length_c   1.000
_cell.angle_alpha   90.00
_cell.angle_beta   90.00
_cell.angle_gamma   90.00
#
_symmetry.space_group_name_H-M   'P 1'
#
loop_
_entity.id
_entity.type
_entity.pdbx_description
1 polymer ?
#
loop_
_entity_poly.entity_id
_entity_poly.type
_entity_poly.pdbx_seq_one_letter_code
_entity_poly.pdbx_strand_id
1 'polypeptide(L)'
;MRIIWGISFVAACLSGPAFAQQGSAYSAGLRVAQARGYENADCYARVFAKHAVVVEKPNGRRGWYAASTPAYNAEQRSRCGIDRLQDLAVRQMARGSGRASGTGHSPAIAQRIGLALAARHGYSGSNAACFARTYATYASPQPSQNGRIMYGVSGASEHVFAQELTRSCRLTY
;
A
#
# COMPACT_ATOMS: atom_id res chain seq x y z
N MET A 1 -50.55 -53.27 -10.19
CA MET A 1 -49.22 -53.41 -9.54
C MET A 1 -48.49 -52.08 -9.69
N ARG A 2 -48.17 -51.43 -8.55
CA ARG A 2 -47.54 -50.11 -8.47
C ARG A 2 -46.14 -50.28 -7.90
N ILE A 3 -45.12 -49.95 -8.67
CA ILE A 3 -43.73 -49.81 -8.19
C ILE A 3 -43.12 -48.68 -9.01
N ILE A 4 -42.48 -47.71 -8.35
CA ILE A 4 -41.14 -47.16 -8.63
C ILE A 4 -40.96 -45.85 -7.81
N TRP A 5 -40.23 -46.00 -6.68
CA TRP A 5 -39.07 -45.21 -6.22
C TRP A 5 -39.04 -43.72 -6.63
N GLY A 6 -39.02 -42.72 -5.75
CA GLY A 6 -38.22 -42.60 -4.52
C GLY A 6 -36.95 -41.78 -4.80
N ILE A 7 -37.04 -40.46 -4.97
CA ILE A 7 -35.88 -39.55 -5.06
C ILE A 7 -36.03 -38.46 -3.99
N SER A 8 -35.33 -38.65 -2.88
CA SER A 8 -35.13 -37.62 -1.86
C SER A 8 -33.88 -36.81 -2.22
N PHE A 9 -34.06 -35.58 -2.72
CA PHE A 9 -32.99 -34.59 -2.83
C PHE A 9 -32.73 -33.99 -1.45
N VAL A 10 -31.69 -34.44 -0.76
CA VAL A 10 -31.17 -33.78 0.45
C VAL A 10 -30.30 -32.62 -0.03
N ALA A 11 -30.84 -31.41 -0.02
CA ALA A 11 -30.08 -30.18 -0.19
C ALA A 11 -29.21 -29.96 1.05
N ALA A 12 -27.98 -30.46 1.02
CA ALA A 12 -26.96 -30.11 1.99
C ALA A 12 -26.56 -28.64 1.77
N CYS A 13 -27.17 -27.73 2.53
CA CYS A 13 -26.63 -26.39 2.74
C CYS A 13 -25.26 -26.51 3.42
N LEU A 14 -24.21 -26.62 2.62
CA LEU A 14 -22.82 -26.39 3.02
C LEU A 14 -22.66 -24.91 3.37
N SER A 15 -23.12 -24.54 4.56
CA SER A 15 -22.69 -23.33 5.27
C SER A 15 -21.25 -23.54 5.72
N GLY A 16 -20.33 -23.58 4.75
CA GLY A 16 -18.91 -23.46 5.06
C GLY A 16 -18.70 -22.10 5.73
N PRO A 17 -18.07 -22.03 6.91
CA PRO A 17 -17.70 -20.74 7.46
C PRO A 17 -16.78 -20.08 6.43
N ALA A 18 -17.23 -18.98 5.87
CA ALA A 18 -16.42 -18.08 5.09
C ALA A 18 -15.38 -17.43 6.04
N PHE A 19 -14.39 -18.22 6.48
CA PHE A 19 -13.13 -17.71 7.01
C PHE A 19 -12.34 -17.13 5.85
N ALA A 20 -12.86 -16.03 5.32
CA ALA A 20 -12.22 -15.21 4.32
C ALA A 20 -10.92 -14.64 4.91
N GLN A 21 -9.79 -15.24 4.52
CA GLN A 21 -8.56 -14.52 4.17
C GLN A 21 -7.95 -13.59 5.23
N GLN A 22 -7.95 -13.96 6.52
CA GLN A 22 -6.98 -13.37 7.44
C GLN A 22 -5.64 -14.10 7.28
N GLY A 23 -4.81 -13.62 6.35
CA GLY A 23 -3.42 -14.07 6.21
C GLY A 23 -2.69 -13.99 7.56
N SER A 24 -1.69 -14.85 7.75
CA SER A 24 -0.93 -14.92 9.01
C SER A 24 -0.29 -13.58 9.40
N ALA A 25 0.00 -13.39 10.69
CA ALA A 25 0.73 -12.22 11.18
C ALA A 25 2.04 -12.01 10.40
N TYR A 26 2.70 -13.11 10.03
CA TYR A 26 3.86 -13.13 9.17
C TYR A 26 3.60 -12.49 7.80
N SER A 27 2.58 -12.94 7.07
CA SER A 27 2.24 -12.41 5.74
C SER A 27 1.87 -10.92 5.79
N ALA A 28 1.20 -10.48 6.86
CA ALA A 28 0.92 -9.08 7.10
C ALA A 28 2.20 -8.27 7.35
N GLY A 29 3.11 -8.81 8.16
CA GLY A 29 4.43 -8.23 8.40
C GLY A 29 5.27 -8.12 7.13
N LEU A 30 5.26 -9.15 6.28
CA LEU A 30 5.99 -9.19 5.02
C LEU A 30 5.49 -8.09 4.06
N ARG A 31 4.16 -7.95 3.92
CA ARG A 31 3.56 -6.89 3.10
C ARG A 31 3.92 -5.51 3.61
N VAL A 32 3.95 -5.31 4.93
CA VAL A 32 4.38 -4.04 5.53
C VAL A 32 5.85 -3.77 5.23
N ALA A 33 6.73 -4.77 5.37
CA ALA A 33 8.15 -4.58 5.09
C ALA A 33 8.43 -4.26 3.62
N GLN A 34 7.79 -4.98 2.70
CA GLN A 34 7.90 -4.75 1.26
C GLN A 34 7.39 -3.36 0.88
N ALA A 35 6.23 -2.96 1.40
CA ALA A 35 5.68 -1.62 1.17
C ALA A 35 6.58 -0.50 1.74
N ARG A 36 7.44 -0.83 2.71
CA ARG A 36 8.42 0.10 3.29
C ARG A 36 9.79 0.04 2.63
N GLY A 37 10.02 -0.91 1.71
CA GLY A 37 11.31 -1.08 1.04
C GLY A 37 12.42 -1.57 1.96
N TYR A 38 12.09 -2.33 3.01
CA TYR A 38 13.13 -2.93 3.86
C TYR A 38 13.84 -4.06 3.12
N GLU A 39 15.18 -4.01 3.05
CA GLU A 39 16.00 -5.05 2.43
C GLU A 39 15.78 -6.42 3.10
N ASN A 40 15.64 -6.44 4.43
CA ASN A 40 15.43 -7.66 5.23
C ASN A 40 13.94 -7.92 5.55
N ALA A 41 13.08 -7.91 4.52
CA ALA A 41 11.63 -8.03 4.71
C ALA A 41 11.17 -9.31 5.43
N ASP A 42 11.85 -10.42 5.18
CA ASP A 42 11.60 -11.73 5.77
C ASP A 42 11.94 -11.76 7.28
N CYS A 43 13.08 -11.18 7.67
CA CYS A 43 13.45 -10.98 9.08
C CYS A 43 12.43 -10.10 9.80
N TYR A 44 12.04 -8.97 9.18
CA TYR A 44 11.03 -8.08 9.73
C TYR A 44 9.72 -8.81 9.98
N ALA A 45 9.28 -9.64 9.03
CA ALA A 45 8.02 -10.37 9.11
C ALA A 45 8.01 -11.39 10.27
N ARG A 46 9.14 -12.06 10.53
CA ARG A 46 9.28 -12.97 11.70
C ARG A 46 9.17 -12.22 13.03
N VAL A 47 9.91 -11.12 13.18
CA VAL A 47 9.86 -10.31 14.39
C VAL A 47 8.49 -9.64 14.54
N PHE A 48 7.88 -9.18 13.45
CA PHE A 48 6.51 -8.67 13.45
C PHE A 48 5.52 -9.72 13.94
N ALA A 49 5.56 -10.95 13.40
CA ALA A 49 4.65 -12.01 13.80
C ALA A 49 4.74 -12.37 15.29
N LYS A 50 5.93 -12.30 15.88
CA LYS A 50 6.16 -12.54 17.30
C LYS A 50 5.50 -11.49 18.22
N HIS A 51 5.42 -10.24 17.77
CA HIS A 51 4.90 -9.12 18.56
C HIS A 51 3.52 -8.61 18.10
N ALA A 52 2.96 -9.22 17.06
CA ALA A 52 1.70 -8.79 16.48
C ALA A 52 0.51 -9.33 17.29
N VAL A 53 -0.45 -8.45 17.53
CA VAL A 53 -1.76 -8.77 18.09
C VAL A 53 -2.83 -8.55 17.04
N VAL A 54 -3.93 -9.29 17.14
CA VAL A 54 -5.11 -9.04 16.30
C VAL A 54 -5.86 -7.86 16.88
N VAL A 55 -6.08 -6.83 16.07
CA VAL A 55 -6.84 -5.64 16.43
C VAL A 55 -8.07 -5.55 15.53
N GLU A 56 -9.20 -5.22 16.13
CA GLU A 56 -10.42 -4.93 15.41
C GLU A 56 -10.44 -3.46 14.97
N LYS A 57 -10.67 -3.22 13.68
CA LYS A 57 -10.77 -1.87 13.12
C LYS A 57 -12.21 -1.35 13.26
N PRO A 58 -12.43 -0.02 13.22
CA PRO A 58 -13.77 0.58 13.34
C PRO A 58 -14.82 0.07 12.34
N ASN A 59 -14.39 -0.53 11.22
CA ASN A 59 -15.27 -1.14 10.22
C ASN A 59 -15.52 -2.63 10.45
N GLY A 60 -15.28 -3.15 11.66
CA GLY A 60 -15.43 -4.57 12.02
C GLY A 60 -14.36 -5.49 11.43
N ARG A 61 -13.39 -4.97 10.65
CA ARG A 61 -12.34 -5.81 10.06
C ARG A 61 -11.24 -6.07 11.07
N ARG A 62 -10.91 -7.34 11.28
CA ARG A 62 -9.74 -7.74 12.09
C ARG A 62 -8.47 -7.70 11.25
N GLY A 63 -7.38 -7.20 11.84
CA GLY A 63 -6.07 -7.16 11.20
C GLY A 63 -4.93 -7.26 12.22
N TRP A 64 -3.73 -7.54 11.72
CA TRP A 64 -2.54 -7.66 12.55
C TRP A 64 -1.90 -6.30 12.80
N TYR A 65 -1.55 -6.04 14.05
CA TYR A 65 -0.89 -4.83 14.47
C TYR A 65 0.19 -5.15 15.50
N ALA A 66 1.39 -4.60 15.31
CA ALA A 66 2.46 -4.64 16.30
C ALA A 66 2.74 -3.21 16.76
N ALA A 67 2.46 -2.93 18.03
CA ALA A 67 2.77 -1.66 18.67
C ALA A 67 4.29 -1.43 18.68
N SER A 68 4.74 -0.18 18.53
CA SER A 68 6.16 0.17 18.54
C SER A 68 6.71 0.18 19.98
N THR A 69 6.72 -0.97 20.65
CA THR A 69 7.26 -1.11 22.02
C THR A 69 8.79 -1.10 22.00
N PRO A 70 9.47 -0.72 23.11
CA PRO A 70 10.92 -0.77 23.20
C PRO A 70 11.50 -2.15 22.88
N ALA A 71 10.88 -3.22 23.40
CA ALA A 71 11.30 -4.60 23.15
C ALA A 71 11.23 -4.98 21.67
N TYR A 72 10.11 -4.65 21.01
CA TYR A 72 9.94 -4.92 19.60
C TYR A 72 10.91 -4.11 18.73
N ASN A 73 11.11 -2.83 19.03
CA ASN A 73 12.05 -1.97 18.29
C ASN A 73 13.51 -2.44 18.46
N ALA A 74 13.90 -2.83 19.68
CA ALA A 74 15.23 -3.37 19.95
C ALA A 74 15.46 -4.69 19.21
N GLU A 75 14.47 -5.58 19.16
CA GLU A 75 14.56 -6.84 18.43
C GLU A 75 14.66 -6.62 16.91
N GLN A 76 13.89 -5.68 16.34
CA GLN A 76 14.02 -5.30 14.93
C GLN A 76 15.39 -4.72 14.59
N ARG A 77 15.93 -3.86 15.45
CA ARG A 77 17.26 -3.26 15.25
C ARG A 77 18.37 -4.30 15.35
N SER A 78 18.36 -5.10 16.41
CA SER A 78 19.41 -6.09 16.67
C SER A 78 19.39 -7.27 15.70
N ARG A 79 18.20 -7.77 15.31
CA ARG A 79 18.09 -8.96 14.45
C ARG A 79 18.03 -8.64 12.97
N CYS A 80 17.39 -7.54 12.60
CA CYS A 80 17.10 -7.24 11.19
C CYS A 80 17.85 -6.01 10.67
N GLY A 81 18.57 -5.28 11.54
CA GLY A 81 19.22 -4.01 11.19
C GLY A 81 18.23 -2.87 10.91
N ILE A 82 16.96 -3.02 11.31
CA ILE A 82 15.89 -2.06 10.98
C ILE A 82 15.67 -1.11 12.15
N ASP A 83 15.97 0.17 11.95
CA ASP A 83 15.59 1.22 12.90
C ASP A 83 14.17 1.72 12.65
N ARG A 84 13.20 1.05 13.26
CA ARG A 84 11.78 1.43 13.12
C ARG A 84 11.47 2.78 13.77
N LEU A 85 12.18 3.20 14.81
CA LEU A 85 11.94 4.52 15.43
C LEU A 85 12.36 5.63 14.49
N GLN A 86 13.50 5.47 13.83
CA GLN A 86 13.96 6.41 12.80
C GLN A 86 13.03 6.42 11.58
N ASP A 87 12.59 5.26 11.07
CA ASP A 87 11.59 5.19 9.99
C ASP A 87 10.26 5.85 10.38
N LEU A 88 9.78 5.62 11.60
CA LEU A 88 8.57 6.26 12.11
C LEU A 88 8.75 7.77 12.27
N ALA A 89 9.90 8.23 12.77
CA ALA A 89 10.20 9.65 12.90
C ALA A 89 10.26 10.32 11.53
N VAL A 90 10.95 9.74 10.55
CA VAL A 90 10.99 10.23 9.16
C VAL A 90 9.57 10.31 8.57
N ARG A 91 8.73 9.29 8.81
CA ARG A 91 7.33 9.30 8.34
C ARG A 91 6.44 10.25 9.11
N GLN A 92 6.65 10.42 10.41
CA GLN A 92 5.95 11.41 11.22
C GLN A 92 6.34 12.82 10.79
N MET A 93 7.61 13.06 10.47
CA MET A 93 8.06 14.32 9.88
C MET A 93 7.41 14.52 8.52
N ALA A 94 7.41 13.51 7.63
CA ALA A 94 6.69 13.59 6.34
C ALA A 94 5.17 13.85 6.49
N ARG A 95 4.56 13.34 7.58
CA ARG A 95 3.15 13.61 7.92
C ARG A 95 2.95 14.95 8.64
N GLY A 96 3.95 15.43 9.37
CA GLY A 96 3.96 16.65 10.18
C GLY A 96 4.23 17.90 9.35
N SER A 97 5.11 17.80 8.35
CA SER A 97 5.26 18.80 7.30
C SER A 97 4.04 18.90 6.38
N GLY A 98 3.12 17.93 6.44
CA GLY A 98 1.77 18.02 5.85
C GLY A 98 0.68 18.49 6.81
N ARG A 99 1.03 18.90 8.04
CA ARG A 99 0.08 19.24 9.11
C ARG A 99 0.06 20.73 9.50
N ALA A 100 1.02 21.52 9.02
CA ALA A 100 0.95 22.99 9.07
C ALA A 100 0.05 23.59 7.95
N SER A 101 -0.45 22.77 7.03
CA SER A 101 -1.44 23.17 6.04
C SER A 101 -2.23 21.93 5.67
N GLY A 102 -3.51 21.86 6.03
CA GLY A 102 -4.37 20.71 5.77
C GLY A 102 -4.52 20.41 4.26
N THR A 103 -3.58 19.68 3.67
CA THR A 103 -3.65 19.08 2.33
C THR A 103 -2.68 17.90 2.24
N GLY A 104 -2.99 16.81 2.93
CA GLY A 104 -2.45 15.50 2.55
C GLY A 104 -2.89 15.22 1.11
N HIS A 105 -1.93 15.05 0.18
CA HIS A 105 -2.17 14.90 -1.25
C HIS A 105 -2.97 16.06 -1.87
N SER A 106 -2.29 17.14 -2.28
CA SER A 106 -2.92 18.16 -3.13
C SER A 106 -2.88 17.69 -4.59
N PRO A 107 -4.01 17.28 -5.19
CA PRO A 107 -4.05 16.81 -6.57
C PRO A 107 -3.54 17.89 -7.53
N ALA A 108 -3.74 19.17 -7.18
CA ALA A 108 -3.26 20.31 -7.96
C ALA A 108 -1.73 20.39 -8.03
N ILE A 109 -1.01 20.08 -6.94
CA ILE A 109 0.47 20.08 -6.93
C ILE A 109 0.97 18.92 -7.79
N ALA A 110 0.43 17.72 -7.58
CA ALA A 110 0.80 16.55 -8.36
C ALA A 110 0.51 16.74 -9.86
N GLN A 111 -0.62 17.37 -10.21
CA GLN A 111 -0.98 17.67 -11.59
C GLN A 111 -0.03 18.69 -12.24
N ARG A 112 0.41 19.73 -11.51
CA ARG A 112 1.43 20.68 -12.03
C ARG A 112 2.77 19.99 -12.28
N ILE A 113 3.19 19.12 -11.38
CA ILE A 113 4.41 18.32 -11.55
C ILE A 113 4.25 17.38 -12.75
N GLY A 114 3.09 16.73 -12.88
CA GLY A 114 2.76 15.87 -14.01
C GLY A 114 2.79 16.60 -15.36
N LEU A 115 2.32 17.85 -15.44
CA LEU A 115 2.43 18.67 -16.65
C LEU A 115 3.89 18.98 -17.01
N ALA A 116 4.72 19.32 -16.02
CA ALA A 116 6.13 19.59 -16.25
C ALA A 116 6.89 18.32 -16.71
N LEU A 117 6.56 17.16 -16.15
CA LEU A 117 7.08 15.86 -16.60
C LEU A 117 6.61 15.55 -18.02
N ALA A 118 5.32 15.71 -18.31
CA ALA A 118 4.77 15.45 -19.64
C ALA A 118 5.50 16.26 -20.73
N ALA A 119 5.80 17.53 -20.46
CA ALA A 119 6.57 18.38 -21.36
C ALA A 119 8.01 17.88 -21.58
N ARG A 120 8.67 17.35 -20.53
CA ARG A 120 10.00 16.72 -20.65
C ARG A 120 9.99 15.46 -21.50
N HIS A 121 8.88 14.72 -21.50
CA HIS A 121 8.65 13.57 -22.37
C HIS A 121 8.15 13.94 -23.78
N GLY A 122 8.08 15.24 -24.10
CA GLY A 122 7.65 15.72 -25.42
C GLY A 122 6.13 15.70 -25.64
N TYR A 123 5.33 15.43 -24.61
CA TYR A 123 3.87 15.50 -24.72
C TYR A 123 3.38 16.94 -24.59
N SER A 124 2.36 17.28 -25.37
CA SER A 124 1.71 18.59 -25.35
C SER A 124 0.18 18.44 -25.45
N GLY A 125 -0.54 19.55 -25.24
CA GLY A 125 -2.00 19.60 -25.39
C GLY A 125 -2.75 18.55 -24.57
N SER A 126 -3.67 17.84 -25.21
CA SER A 126 -4.51 16.81 -24.58
C SER A 126 -3.70 15.65 -24.00
N ASN A 127 -2.59 15.28 -24.63
CA ASN A 127 -1.70 14.21 -24.17
C ASN A 127 -1.00 14.61 -22.87
N ALA A 128 -0.49 15.85 -22.78
CA ALA A 128 0.09 16.36 -21.55
C ALA A 128 -0.93 16.47 -20.41
N ALA A 129 -2.16 16.90 -20.72
CA ALA A 129 -3.24 16.97 -19.73
C ALA A 129 -3.67 15.58 -19.24
N CYS A 130 -3.72 14.58 -20.13
CA CYS A 130 -4.00 13.20 -19.78
C CYS A 130 -2.91 12.63 -18.87
N PHE A 131 -1.65 12.76 -19.30
CA PHE A 131 -0.49 12.35 -18.50
C PHE A 131 -0.53 12.96 -17.09
N ALA A 132 -0.75 14.27 -16.98
CA ALA A 132 -0.75 14.98 -15.71
C ALA A 132 -1.86 14.52 -14.75
N ARG A 133 -3.05 14.22 -15.28
CA ARG A 133 -4.15 13.66 -14.49
C ARG A 133 -3.83 12.26 -13.99
N THR A 134 -3.38 11.39 -14.88
CA THR A 134 -2.96 10.03 -14.52
C THR A 134 -1.84 10.09 -13.48
N TYR A 135 -0.84 10.94 -13.69
CA TYR A 135 0.24 11.15 -12.72
C TYR A 135 -0.30 11.60 -11.35
N ALA A 136 -1.21 12.57 -11.31
CA ALA A 136 -1.81 13.03 -10.06
C ALA A 136 -2.55 11.91 -9.30
N THR A 137 -3.17 10.96 -10.01
CA THR A 137 -3.85 9.80 -9.41
C THR A 137 -2.88 8.82 -8.76
N TYR A 138 -1.72 8.55 -9.37
CA TYR A 138 -0.79 7.52 -8.90
C TYR A 138 0.41 8.06 -8.10
N ALA A 139 0.70 9.36 -8.21
CA ALA A 139 1.80 9.98 -7.51
C ALA A 139 1.52 10.10 -6.02
N SER A 140 2.52 9.73 -5.22
CA SER A 140 2.47 9.84 -3.77
C SER A 140 3.58 10.75 -3.25
N PRO A 141 3.37 11.40 -2.10
CA PRO A 141 4.44 12.12 -1.42
C PRO A 141 5.57 11.16 -1.02
N GLN A 142 6.78 11.46 -1.46
CA GLN A 142 7.99 10.72 -1.18
C GLN A 142 8.97 11.58 -0.36
N PRO A 143 9.72 10.96 0.57
CA PRO A 143 10.79 11.64 1.27
C PRO A 143 11.94 11.94 0.29
N SER A 144 12.37 13.20 0.22
CA SER A 144 13.60 13.61 -0.46
C SER A 144 14.77 13.66 0.52
N GLN A 145 15.99 13.40 0.04
CA GLN A 145 17.23 13.53 0.82
C GLN A 145 17.41 14.95 1.40
N ASN A 146 16.84 15.97 0.76
CA ASN A 146 16.95 17.37 1.18
C ASN A 146 15.81 17.81 2.12
N GLY A 147 15.04 16.88 2.68
CA GLY A 147 13.90 17.18 3.56
C GLY A 147 12.70 17.80 2.86
N ARG A 148 12.74 17.96 1.52
CA ARG A 148 11.60 18.42 0.71
C ARG A 148 10.66 17.26 0.39
N ILE A 149 9.37 17.53 0.30
CA ILE A 149 8.41 16.54 -0.21
C ILE A 149 8.57 16.50 -1.73
N MET A 150 8.93 15.34 -2.26
CA MET A 150 8.86 15.07 -3.70
C MET A 150 7.58 14.30 -3.99
N TYR A 151 7.02 14.47 -5.19
CA TYR A 151 5.94 13.61 -5.65
C TYR A 151 6.53 12.67 -6.68
N GLY A 152 6.23 11.38 -6.54
CA GLY A 152 6.68 10.35 -7.46
C GLY A 152 5.72 9.18 -7.50
N VAL A 153 5.74 8.47 -8.62
CA VAL A 153 5.12 7.14 -8.77
C VAL A 153 6.22 6.12 -8.49
N SER A 154 5.99 5.17 -7.58
CA SER A 154 7.04 4.21 -7.19
C SER A 154 6.51 2.81 -6.94
N GLY A 155 7.36 1.82 -7.21
CA GLY A 155 7.11 0.42 -6.88
C GLY A 155 5.93 -0.14 -7.68
N ALA A 156 4.98 -0.79 -6.98
CA ALA A 156 3.83 -1.43 -7.63
C ALA A 156 2.94 -0.44 -8.42
N SER A 157 2.92 0.85 -8.05
CA SER A 157 2.14 1.87 -8.76
C SER A 157 2.75 2.26 -10.10
N GLU A 158 4.03 1.99 -10.34
CA GLU A 158 4.73 2.36 -11.57
C GLU A 158 4.25 1.54 -12.78
N HIS A 159 4.13 0.22 -12.61
CA HIS A 159 3.59 -0.66 -13.64
C HIS A 159 2.13 -0.31 -13.99
N VAL A 160 1.31 -0.05 -12.96
CA VAL A 160 -0.10 0.34 -13.15
C VAL A 160 -0.20 1.71 -13.83
N PHE A 161 0.66 2.66 -13.46
CA PHE A 161 0.73 3.97 -14.10
C PHE A 161 1.09 3.88 -15.58
N ALA A 162 2.13 3.11 -15.94
CA ALA A 162 2.54 2.92 -17.33
C ALA A 162 1.43 2.23 -18.16
N GLN A 163 0.77 1.22 -17.58
CA GLN A 163 -0.37 0.56 -18.20
C GLN A 163 -1.53 1.54 -18.44
N GLU A 164 -1.83 2.39 -17.47
CA GLU A 164 -2.92 3.36 -17.55
C GLU A 164 -2.61 4.49 -18.56
N LEU A 165 -1.36 4.94 -18.65
CA LEU A 165 -0.93 5.87 -19.69
C LEU A 165 -1.13 5.29 -21.10
N THR A 166 -0.79 4.02 -21.28
CA THR A 166 -0.97 3.34 -22.57
C THR A 166 -2.46 3.18 -22.89
N ARG A 167 -3.25 2.72 -21.92
CA ARG A 167 -4.67 2.42 -22.09
C ARG A 167 -5.53 3.66 -22.31
N SER A 168 -5.35 4.67 -21.46
CA SER A 168 -6.26 5.81 -21.36
C SER A 168 -5.72 7.04 -22.09
N CYS A 169 -4.40 7.23 -22.13
CA CYS A 169 -3.78 8.36 -22.81
C CYS A 169 -3.17 8.01 -24.18
N ARG A 170 -3.07 6.72 -24.55
CA ARG A 170 -2.36 6.24 -25.74
C ARG A 170 -0.90 6.72 -25.80
N LEU A 171 -0.27 6.84 -24.64
CA LEU A 171 1.11 7.29 -24.49
C LEU A 171 2.02 6.11 -24.15
N THR A 172 3.20 6.09 -24.77
CA THR A 172 4.29 5.17 -24.43
C THR A 172 5.24 5.87 -23.47
N TYR A 173 5.26 5.40 -22.22
CA TYR A 173 6.07 5.92 -21.12
C TYR A 173 7.38 5.16 -20.96
#